data_AF-A0AAD2FC40-F1
#
_entry.id   AF-A0AAD2FC40-F1
#
_cell.length_a   1.000
_cell.length_b   1.000
_cell.length_c   1.000
_cell.angle_alpha   90.00
_cell.angle_beta   90.00
_cell.angle_gamma   90.00
#
_symmetry.space_group_name_H-M   'P 1'
#
loop_
_entity.id
_entity.type
_entity.pdbx_description
1 polymer ?
#
loop_
_entity_poly.entity_id
_entity_poly.type
_entity_poly.pdbx_seq_one_letter_code
_entity_poly.pdbx_strand_id
1 'polypeptide(L)'
;MGKASTEKAVLKALDKTPKSRRDLKKITEKKGIRSALKALCERGEVLKDGKLFLRVTTSKEQEQKESVKLQTAALPQAAVLPIAERLRKETILKKSVRIVEPEVDLDDEIARLEAELQASSSSDDESENEDIDGAETSGVLSLSKFSENRISSLPASALPQPGRYKTNGERRSEKKPKQVEVPDGLREAVKEVLNGYKARSSEKLPFYCRVCQVQLTNEDEFFQHKRTQFHKTAVAMEQKATYCKLCRKQLTSPAQMKEHLKSKPHRSRLQFVKEKQQGQRTRAASKKQWS
;
A
#
# COMPACT_ATOMS: atom_id res chain seq x y z
N MET A 1 15.46 -62.90 -2.71
CA MET A 1 16.34 -61.71 -2.84
C MET A 1 15.88 -60.93 -4.06
N GLY A 2 15.44 -59.67 -3.94
CA GLY A 2 14.96 -58.92 -5.13
C GLY A 2 14.16 -57.63 -4.90
N LYS A 3 13.79 -57.26 -3.66
CA LYS A 3 12.98 -56.05 -3.39
C LYS A 3 13.78 -54.79 -3.00
N ALA A 4 15.07 -54.92 -2.71
CA ALA A 4 15.89 -53.80 -2.23
C ALA A 4 16.36 -52.82 -3.33
N SER A 5 16.21 -53.17 -4.61
CA SER A 5 16.74 -52.34 -5.71
C SER A 5 15.75 -51.29 -6.22
N THR A 6 14.45 -51.46 -6.00
CA THR A 6 13.42 -50.49 -6.46
C THR A 6 13.20 -49.36 -5.46
N GLU A 7 13.36 -49.60 -4.15
CA GLU A 7 13.20 -48.55 -3.13
C GLU A 7 14.31 -47.48 -3.20
N LYS A 8 15.56 -47.89 -3.48
CA LYS A 8 16.67 -46.93 -3.68
C LYS A 8 16.52 -46.06 -4.93
N ALA A 9 15.78 -46.50 -5.94
CA ALA A 9 15.52 -45.70 -7.15
C ALA A 9 14.43 -44.63 -6.93
N VAL A 10 13.46 -44.89 -6.05
CA VAL A 10 12.36 -43.96 -5.76
C VAL A 10 12.81 -42.81 -4.85
N LEU A 11 13.66 -43.09 -3.85
CA LEU A 11 14.18 -42.04 -2.96
C LEU A 11 15.05 -41.00 -3.70
N LYS A 12 15.79 -41.40 -4.74
CA LYS A 12 16.61 -40.48 -5.56
C LYS A 12 15.81 -39.54 -6.48
N ALA A 13 14.49 -39.75 -6.61
CA ALA A 13 13.62 -38.92 -7.45
C ALA A 13 12.95 -37.76 -6.66
N LEU A 14 12.90 -37.83 -5.34
CA LEU A 14 12.17 -36.87 -4.49
C LEU A 14 13.01 -35.69 -3.99
N ASP A 15 14.35 -35.81 -3.97
CA ASP A 15 15.27 -34.69 -3.67
C ASP A 15 15.54 -33.77 -4.86
N LYS A 16 14.93 -34.04 -6.02
CA LYS A 16 15.02 -33.15 -7.18
C LYS A 16 14.05 -31.98 -6.98
N THR A 17 14.56 -30.90 -6.38
CA THR A 17 13.93 -29.58 -6.49
C THR A 17 13.60 -29.30 -7.96
N PRO A 18 12.39 -28.81 -8.30
CA PRO A 18 11.97 -28.68 -9.69
C PRO A 18 12.87 -27.67 -10.40
N LYS A 19 13.85 -28.17 -11.16
CA LYS A 19 14.84 -27.37 -11.89
C LYS A 19 14.23 -26.60 -13.08
N SER A 20 13.00 -26.91 -13.50
CA SER A 20 12.37 -26.24 -14.62
C SER A 20 10.89 -25.88 -14.40
N ARG A 21 10.48 -24.77 -15.04
CA ARG A 21 9.10 -24.27 -15.06
C ARG A 21 8.12 -25.23 -15.74
N ARG A 22 8.61 -26.21 -16.53
CA ARG A 22 7.78 -27.27 -17.14
C ARG A 22 7.44 -28.36 -16.14
N ASP A 23 8.33 -28.65 -15.20
CA ASP A 23 8.11 -29.67 -14.16
C ASP A 23 7.10 -29.18 -13.12
N LEU A 24 7.15 -27.88 -12.77
CA LEU A 24 6.12 -27.22 -11.96
C LEU A 24 4.73 -27.30 -12.61
N LYS A 25 4.63 -27.15 -13.94
CA LYS A 25 3.33 -27.26 -14.64
C LYS A 25 2.74 -28.66 -14.52
N LYS A 26 3.55 -29.72 -14.68
CA LYS A 26 3.12 -31.11 -14.52
C LYS A 26 2.62 -31.42 -13.09
N ILE A 27 3.23 -30.81 -12.07
CA ILE A 27 2.78 -30.94 -10.67
C ILE A 27 1.43 -30.24 -10.44
N THR A 28 1.18 -29.10 -11.09
CA THR A 28 -0.08 -28.34 -10.98
C THR A 28 -1.25 -28.91 -11.80
N GLU A 29 -1.00 -29.89 -12.68
CA GLU A 29 -2.07 -30.57 -13.41
C GLU A 29 -2.85 -31.51 -12.46
N LYS A 30 -4.18 -31.57 -12.60
CA LYS A 30 -5.06 -32.38 -11.73
C LYS A 30 -4.62 -33.85 -11.60
N LYS A 31 -3.96 -34.40 -12.61
CA LYS A 31 -3.39 -35.76 -12.59
C LYS A 31 -2.15 -35.86 -11.69
N GLY A 32 -1.27 -34.86 -11.72
CA GLY A 32 -0.08 -34.78 -10.86
C GLY A 32 -0.45 -34.64 -9.38
N ILE A 33 -1.43 -33.78 -9.06
CA ILE A 33 -1.91 -33.59 -7.68
C ILE A 33 -2.52 -34.88 -7.12
N ARG A 34 -3.34 -35.60 -7.91
CA ARG A 34 -3.93 -36.87 -7.48
C ARG A 34 -2.88 -37.95 -7.25
N SER A 35 -1.86 -38.03 -8.11
CA SER A 35 -0.75 -38.97 -7.97
C SER A 35 0.08 -38.67 -6.71
N ALA A 36 0.36 -37.38 -6.45
CA ALA A 36 1.09 -36.95 -5.26
C ALA A 36 0.32 -37.21 -3.97
N LEU A 37 -1.00 -36.92 -3.93
CA LEU A 37 -1.85 -37.23 -2.77
C LEU A 37 -1.95 -38.74 -2.53
N LYS A 38 -2.04 -39.56 -3.58
CA LYS A 38 -2.03 -41.02 -3.46
C LYS A 38 -0.71 -41.52 -2.85
N ALA A 39 0.43 -40.99 -3.31
CA ALA A 39 1.75 -41.33 -2.77
C ALA A 39 1.96 -40.86 -1.32
N LEU A 40 1.26 -39.82 -0.87
CA LEU A 40 1.28 -39.37 0.54
C LEU A 40 0.40 -40.24 1.44
N CYS A 41 -0.74 -40.72 0.93
CA CYS A 41 -1.56 -41.71 1.64
C CYS A 41 -0.86 -43.07 1.75
N GLU A 42 -0.18 -43.53 0.70
CA GLU A 42 0.61 -44.78 0.73
C GLU A 42 1.77 -44.72 1.72
N ARG A 43 2.32 -43.53 1.99
CA ARG A 43 3.36 -43.30 3.01
C ARG A 43 2.83 -43.11 4.43
N GLY A 44 1.50 -43.05 4.62
CA GLY A 44 0.89 -42.81 5.93
C GLY A 44 1.07 -41.39 6.47
N GLU A 45 1.57 -40.44 5.67
CA GLU A 45 1.74 -39.03 6.07
C GLU A 45 0.41 -38.28 6.09
N VAL A 46 -0.60 -38.79 5.36
CA VAL A 46 -1.90 -38.15 5.18
C VAL A 46 -3.01 -39.20 5.24
N LEU A 47 -3.98 -39.02 6.14
CA LEU A 47 -5.20 -39.83 6.19
C LEU A 47 -6.27 -39.24 5.25
N LYS A 48 -7.03 -40.13 4.60
CA LYS A 48 -8.11 -39.76 3.68
C LYS A 48 -9.46 -40.01 4.34
N ASP A 49 -10.06 -38.94 4.84
CA ASP A 49 -11.41 -38.96 5.41
C ASP A 49 -12.41 -38.41 4.39
N GLY A 50 -12.92 -39.31 3.55
CA GLY A 50 -13.85 -38.96 2.47
C GLY A 50 -13.24 -38.06 1.40
N LYS A 51 -13.64 -36.78 1.36
CA LYS A 51 -13.13 -35.75 0.43
C LYS A 51 -12.00 -34.90 1.03
N LEU A 52 -11.68 -35.08 2.31
CA LEU A 52 -10.68 -34.30 3.03
C LEU A 52 -9.41 -35.13 3.26
N PHE A 53 -8.27 -34.45 3.27
CA PHE A 53 -6.95 -35.04 3.50
C PHE A 53 -6.35 -34.36 4.74
N LEU A 54 -6.10 -35.14 5.80
CA LEU A 54 -5.57 -34.65 7.08
C LEU A 54 -4.11 -35.10 7.22
N ARG A 55 -3.20 -34.17 7.53
CA ARG A 55 -1.78 -34.48 7.77
C ARG A 55 -1.64 -35.16 9.12
N VAL A 56 -1.02 -36.33 9.13
CA VAL A 56 -0.68 -37.07 10.36
C VAL A 56 0.57 -36.42 10.94
N THR A 57 0.40 -35.66 12.02
CA THR A 57 1.55 -35.18 12.81
C THR A 57 2.06 -36.36 13.62
N THR A 58 3.25 -36.85 13.28
CA THR A 58 3.90 -37.90 14.06
C THR A 58 4.38 -37.32 15.39
N SER A 59 4.33 -38.11 16.46
CA SER A 59 4.56 -37.67 17.84
C SER A 59 5.93 -36.99 18.07
N LYS A 60 6.91 -37.20 17.19
CA LYS A 60 8.23 -36.52 17.21
C LYS A 60 8.16 -35.01 16.89
N GLU A 61 7.19 -34.54 16.10
CA GLU A 61 7.00 -33.10 15.84
C GLU A 61 6.28 -32.39 17.00
N GLN A 62 5.64 -33.14 17.91
CA GLN A 62 4.97 -32.59 19.10
C GLN A 62 5.96 -32.29 20.23
N GLU A 63 6.94 -33.17 20.47
CA GLU A 63 7.98 -32.98 21.51
C GLU A 63 8.93 -31.80 21.21
N GLN A 64 9.19 -31.50 19.92
CA GLN A 64 9.99 -30.33 19.52
C GLN A 64 9.23 -29.00 19.64
N LYS A 65 7.89 -29.02 19.68
CA LYS A 65 7.08 -27.81 19.92
C LYS A 65 6.84 -27.54 21.40
N GLU A 66 6.82 -28.56 22.24
CA GLU A 66 6.72 -28.37 23.69
C GLU A 66 8.06 -27.99 24.35
N SER A 67 9.20 -28.46 23.83
CA SER A 67 10.52 -28.10 24.35
C SER A 67 10.91 -26.62 24.13
N VAL A 68 10.36 -25.95 23.10
CA VAL A 68 10.55 -24.49 22.90
C VAL A 68 9.68 -23.65 23.84
N LYS A 69 8.67 -24.23 24.49
CA LYS A 69 7.76 -23.50 25.39
C LYS A 69 8.26 -23.41 26.83
N LEU A 70 9.33 -24.15 27.21
CA LEU A 70 9.79 -24.29 28.59
C LEU A 70 11.19 -23.72 28.88
N GLN A 71 11.86 -23.07 27.92
CA GLN A 71 13.20 -22.48 28.12
C GLN A 71 13.25 -20.94 28.15
N THR A 72 12.11 -20.24 28.23
CA THR A 72 12.08 -18.76 28.31
C THR A 72 11.60 -18.22 29.65
N ALA A 73 11.98 -18.89 30.74
CA ALA A 73 11.72 -18.44 32.11
C ALA A 73 13.00 -18.46 32.96
N ALA A 74 13.96 -17.58 32.65
CA ALA A 74 14.94 -16.99 33.58
C ALA A 74 16.11 -16.32 32.83
N LEU A 75 16.02 -15.00 32.59
CA LEU A 75 17.07 -13.99 32.80
C LEU A 75 16.61 -12.62 32.24
N PRO A 76 17.02 -11.48 32.83
CA PRO A 76 16.46 -10.17 32.54
C PRO A 76 17.11 -9.59 31.28
N GLN A 77 16.41 -9.69 30.15
CA GLN A 77 16.74 -8.94 28.96
C GLN A 77 15.91 -7.66 28.95
N ALA A 78 16.60 -6.52 28.95
CA ALA A 78 16.04 -5.22 28.66
C ALA A 78 15.25 -5.32 27.34
N ALA A 79 13.93 -5.36 27.47
CA ALA A 79 13.03 -5.62 26.36
C ALA A 79 13.13 -4.47 25.36
N VAL A 80 13.69 -4.77 24.19
CA VAL A 80 13.43 -4.00 22.98
C VAL A 80 11.97 -4.24 22.63
N LEU A 81 11.09 -3.45 23.26
CA LEU A 81 9.67 -3.42 22.94
C LEU A 81 9.51 -3.12 21.44
N PRO A 82 8.62 -3.84 20.73
CA PRO A 82 8.32 -3.54 19.34
C PRO A 82 7.93 -2.06 19.20
N ILE A 83 8.40 -1.40 18.14
CA ILE A 83 8.24 0.04 17.90
C ILE A 83 6.78 0.50 18.09
N ALA A 84 5.83 -0.35 17.68
CA ALA A 84 4.40 -0.09 17.83
C ALA A 84 3.91 -0.01 19.29
N GLU A 85 4.57 -0.68 20.22
CA GLU A 85 4.21 -0.71 21.65
C GLU A 85 4.87 0.43 22.43
N ARG A 86 6.06 0.88 22.02
CA ARG A 86 6.66 2.14 22.52
C ARG A 86 5.81 3.35 22.14
N LEU A 87 5.37 3.41 20.88
CA LEU A 87 4.49 4.48 20.38
C LEU A 87 3.14 4.54 21.11
N ARG A 88 2.62 3.43 21.62
CA ARG A 88 1.38 3.40 22.40
C ARG A 88 1.55 3.85 23.85
N LYS A 89 2.71 3.63 24.47
CA LYS A 89 2.97 4.10 25.84
C LYS A 89 3.22 5.61 25.89
N GLU A 90 3.86 6.17 24.87
CA GLU A 90 4.09 7.62 24.77
C GLU A 90 2.80 8.42 24.55
N THR A 91 1.79 7.85 23.87
CA THR A 91 0.50 8.53 23.66
C THR A 91 -0.42 8.48 24.89
N ILE A 92 -0.22 7.52 25.80
CA ILE A 92 -1.00 7.43 27.05
C ILE A 92 -0.53 8.47 28.07
N LEU A 93 0.78 8.75 28.16
CA LEU A 93 1.33 9.74 29.10
C LEU A 93 1.08 11.20 28.66
N LYS A 94 0.89 11.46 27.36
CA LYS A 94 0.53 12.80 26.85
C LYS A 94 -0.96 13.14 26.98
N LYS A 95 -1.81 12.17 27.33
CA LYS A 95 -3.27 12.35 27.43
C LYS A 95 -3.76 12.85 28.79
N SER A 96 -2.88 12.95 29.80
CA SER A 96 -3.26 13.37 31.16
C SER A 96 -3.07 14.85 31.47
N VAL A 97 -2.57 15.67 30.54
CA VAL A 97 -2.54 17.12 30.72
C VAL A 97 -3.74 17.72 29.99
N ARG A 98 -4.90 17.72 30.67
CA ARG A 98 -5.98 18.64 30.33
C ARG A 98 -5.55 20.01 30.83
N ILE A 99 -5.10 20.86 29.92
CA ILE A 99 -5.07 22.31 30.18
C ILE A 99 -6.53 22.72 30.25
N VAL A 100 -7.00 23.04 31.45
CA VAL A 100 -8.26 23.74 31.67
C VAL A 100 -7.94 25.18 31.31
N GLU A 101 -8.26 25.58 30.08
CA GLU A 101 -8.28 27.00 29.72
C GLU A 101 -9.45 27.63 30.50
N PRO A 102 -9.23 28.71 31.27
CA PRO A 102 -10.32 29.45 31.86
C PRO A 102 -11.18 30.01 30.73
N GLU A 103 -12.49 29.83 30.81
CA GLU A 103 -13.43 30.55 29.94
C GLU A 103 -13.30 32.04 30.27
N VAL A 104 -12.53 32.75 29.46
CA VAL A 104 -12.45 34.22 29.50
C VAL A 104 -13.55 34.72 28.58
N ASP A 105 -14.38 35.64 29.09
CA ASP A 105 -15.43 36.26 28.29
C ASP A 105 -14.80 37.00 27.10
N LEU A 106 -15.17 36.61 25.89
CA LEU A 106 -14.48 37.05 24.67
C LEU A 106 -14.61 38.57 24.49
N ASP A 107 -15.71 39.15 24.98
CA ASP A 107 -15.98 40.58 24.89
C ASP A 107 -15.00 41.39 25.77
N ASP A 108 -14.58 40.86 26.93
CA ASP A 108 -13.59 41.49 27.81
C ASP A 108 -12.15 41.40 27.24
N GLU A 109 -11.82 40.26 26.61
CA GLU A 109 -10.53 40.06 25.94
C GLU A 109 -10.38 41.00 24.74
N ILE A 110 -11.45 41.16 23.95
CA ILE A 110 -11.49 42.10 22.82
C ILE A 110 -11.33 43.54 23.32
N ALA A 111 -12.09 43.95 24.35
CA ALA A 111 -12.00 45.31 24.89
C ALA A 111 -10.59 45.65 25.41
N ARG A 112 -9.92 44.68 26.04
CA ARG A 112 -8.54 44.85 26.50
C ARG A 112 -7.56 45.01 25.33
N LEU A 113 -7.66 44.16 24.31
CA LEU A 113 -6.80 44.22 23.13
C LEU A 113 -7.01 45.51 22.32
N GLU A 114 -8.24 46.01 22.25
CA GLU A 114 -8.55 47.31 21.60
C GLU A 114 -7.93 48.49 22.36
N ALA A 115 -7.90 48.46 23.69
CA ALA A 115 -7.23 49.47 24.50
C ALA A 115 -5.70 49.43 24.34
N GLU A 116 -5.12 48.22 24.25
CA GLU A 116 -3.68 48.04 24.02
C GLU A 116 -3.28 48.52 22.61
N LEU A 117 -4.09 48.25 21.60
CA LEU A 117 -3.90 48.75 20.24
C LEU A 117 -3.99 50.28 20.18
N GLN A 118 -4.95 50.90 20.86
CA GLN A 118 -5.06 52.35 20.94
C GLN A 118 -3.91 53.00 21.72
N ALA A 119 -3.39 52.33 22.75
CA ALA A 119 -2.20 52.79 23.46
C ALA A 119 -0.93 52.69 22.59
N SER A 120 -0.88 51.71 21.68
CA SER A 120 0.27 51.49 20.78
C SER A 120 0.25 52.34 19.50
N SER A 121 -0.83 53.06 19.19
CA SER A 121 -0.96 53.85 17.95
C SER A 121 -0.51 55.32 18.07
N SER A 122 0.34 55.63 19.05
CA SER A 122 0.88 56.99 19.27
C SER A 122 2.38 56.94 19.55
N SER A 123 3.17 56.52 18.57
CA SER A 123 4.55 57.00 18.38
C SER A 123 5.06 56.55 17.03
N ASP A 124 5.31 57.51 16.13
CA ASP A 124 6.36 57.40 15.12
C ASP A 124 7.70 57.18 15.87
N ASP A 125 8.47 56.14 15.55
CA ASP A 125 9.94 56.22 15.48
C ASP A 125 10.57 54.91 14.94
N GLU A 126 11.81 55.07 14.47
CA GLU A 126 12.57 54.24 13.54
C GLU A 126 13.35 53.05 14.18
N SER A 127 13.77 52.10 13.32
CA SER A 127 14.92 51.19 13.48
C SER A 127 14.83 50.12 14.60
N GLU A 128 15.52 48.98 14.62
CA GLU A 128 16.72 48.47 13.96
C GLU A 128 16.73 46.93 14.07
N ASN A 129 17.57 46.25 13.29
CA ASN A 129 17.71 44.80 13.26
C ASN A 129 18.32 44.24 14.54
N GLU A 130 17.74 43.16 15.10
CA GLU A 130 18.43 42.30 16.06
C GLU A 130 18.40 40.84 15.60
N ASP A 131 19.60 40.33 15.33
CA ASP A 131 19.91 38.91 15.16
C ASP A 131 19.69 38.16 16.49
N ILE A 132 18.64 37.33 16.56
CA ILE A 132 18.43 36.37 17.64
C ILE A 132 19.02 35.02 17.25
N ASP A 133 20.22 34.77 17.76
CA ASP A 133 20.82 33.44 17.85
C ASP A 133 20.28 32.69 19.08
N GLY A 134 19.89 31.43 18.86
CA GLY A 134 20.04 30.38 19.86
C GLY A 134 18.85 30.10 20.79
N ALA A 135 17.94 29.21 20.39
CA ALA A 135 17.17 28.40 21.32
C ALA A 135 16.94 26.98 20.78
N GLU A 136 17.26 26.01 21.61
CA GLU A 136 17.42 24.61 21.26
C GLU A 136 16.07 23.93 21.02
N THR A 137 15.78 23.62 19.75
CA THR A 137 14.70 22.71 19.39
C THR A 137 15.22 21.27 19.46
N SER A 138 15.02 20.64 20.61
CA SER A 138 15.30 19.22 20.86
C SER A 138 14.42 18.32 19.99
N GLY A 139 14.80 18.16 18.72
CA GLY A 139 14.11 17.30 17.77
C GLY A 139 14.46 17.53 16.30
N VAL A 140 15.11 18.64 15.94
CA VAL A 140 15.54 18.89 14.56
C VAL A 140 16.97 18.39 14.39
N LEU A 141 17.11 17.21 13.77
CA LEU A 141 18.41 16.67 13.39
C LEU A 141 19.06 17.60 12.36
N SER A 142 20.02 18.43 12.79
CA SER A 142 20.82 19.27 11.88
C SER A 142 21.57 18.39 10.88
N LEU A 143 21.08 18.35 9.64
CA LEU A 143 21.66 17.63 8.51
C LEU A 143 23.11 18.05 8.20
N SER A 144 23.55 19.20 8.72
CA SER A 144 24.93 19.70 8.65
C SER A 144 25.94 18.79 9.36
N LYS A 145 25.56 18.09 10.43
CA LYS A 145 26.44 17.11 11.13
C LYS A 145 26.67 15.83 10.32
N PHE A 146 25.92 15.61 9.25
CA PHE A 146 26.06 14.46 8.35
C PHE A 146 26.48 14.87 6.93
N SER A 147 27.04 16.07 6.75
CA SER A 147 27.54 16.57 5.46
C SER A 147 28.57 15.63 4.83
N GLU A 148 29.39 14.96 5.65
CA GLU A 148 30.39 13.97 5.21
C GLU A 148 29.78 12.62 4.80
N ASN A 149 28.56 12.32 5.25
CA ASN A 149 27.78 11.16 4.81
C ASN A 149 26.86 11.48 3.62
N ARG A 150 27.00 12.68 3.03
CA ARG A 150 26.27 13.06 1.83
C ARG A 150 26.84 12.28 0.66
N ILE A 151 26.09 11.29 0.20
CA ILE A 151 26.43 10.51 -1.00
C ILE A 151 26.65 11.49 -2.15
N SER A 152 27.87 11.50 -2.71
CA SER A 152 28.20 12.30 -3.89
C SER A 152 27.20 12.02 -5.00
N SER A 153 26.72 13.06 -5.67
CA SER A 153 25.81 12.90 -6.80
C SER A 153 26.38 11.88 -7.78
N LEU A 154 25.56 10.89 -8.17
CA LEU A 154 25.98 9.91 -9.17
C LEU A 154 26.47 10.65 -10.42
N PRO A 155 27.65 10.28 -10.95
CA PRO A 155 28.18 10.94 -12.13
C PRO A 155 27.19 10.78 -13.29
N ALA A 156 27.08 11.83 -14.13
CA ALA A 156 26.12 11.86 -15.23
C ALA A 156 26.27 10.70 -16.23
N SER A 157 27.44 10.05 -16.27
CA SER A 157 27.72 8.85 -17.06
C SER A 157 27.09 7.57 -16.50
N ALA A 158 26.82 7.52 -15.19
CA ALA A 158 26.17 6.39 -14.52
C ALA A 158 24.64 6.57 -14.42
N LEU A 159 24.15 7.79 -14.66
CA LEU A 159 22.72 8.01 -14.86
C LEU A 159 22.32 7.41 -16.21
N PRO A 160 21.16 6.73 -16.29
CA PRO A 160 20.63 6.32 -17.58
C PRO A 160 20.51 7.59 -18.42
N GLN A 161 21.32 7.68 -19.48
CA GLN A 161 21.20 8.76 -20.44
C GLN A 161 19.74 8.80 -20.90
N PRO A 162 19.14 9.99 -21.06
CA PRO A 162 17.78 10.10 -21.58
C PRO A 162 17.75 9.49 -22.98
N GLY A 163 17.51 8.18 -23.02
CA GLY A 163 17.36 7.41 -24.21
C GLY A 163 16.13 8.00 -24.87
N ARG A 164 16.34 8.60 -26.04
CA ARG A 164 15.27 8.94 -26.96
C ARG A 164 14.48 7.66 -27.19
N TYR A 165 13.42 7.43 -26.43
CA TYR A 165 12.46 6.37 -26.70
C TYR A 165 11.99 6.63 -28.13
N LYS A 166 12.42 5.77 -29.06
CA LYS A 166 12.04 5.88 -30.46
C LYS A 166 10.59 5.42 -30.56
N THR A 167 9.65 6.32 -30.28
CA THR A 167 8.31 6.17 -30.81
C THR A 167 8.45 6.30 -32.33
N ASN A 168 8.12 5.25 -33.08
CA ASN A 168 7.86 5.35 -34.51
C ASN A 168 6.56 6.16 -34.70
N GLY A 169 6.70 7.47 -34.64
CA GLY A 169 5.69 8.46 -34.91
C GLY A 169 6.45 9.72 -35.28
N GLU A 170 6.14 10.28 -36.45
CA GLU A 170 6.74 11.50 -36.97
C GLU A 170 6.84 12.52 -35.84
N ARG A 171 8.08 12.87 -35.49
CA ARG A 171 8.36 13.89 -34.48
C ARG A 171 7.94 15.23 -35.06
N ARG A 172 6.67 15.58 -34.90
CA ARG A 172 6.24 16.97 -34.91
C ARG A 172 7.13 17.68 -33.90
N SER A 173 7.93 18.63 -34.36
CA SER A 173 8.73 19.50 -33.50
C SER A 173 7.77 20.18 -32.52
N GLU A 174 7.75 19.69 -31.27
CA GLU A 174 7.06 20.36 -30.19
C GLU A 174 7.72 21.71 -30.02
N LYS A 175 7.09 22.74 -30.60
CA LYS A 175 7.40 24.14 -30.31
C LYS A 175 7.36 24.25 -28.79
N LYS A 176 8.48 24.60 -28.16
CA LYS A 176 8.53 24.91 -26.72
C LYS A 176 7.32 25.82 -26.42
N PRO A 177 6.48 25.50 -25.42
CA PRO A 177 5.39 26.39 -25.05
C PRO A 177 6.03 27.75 -24.74
N LYS A 178 5.60 28.79 -25.47
CA LYS A 178 6.02 30.16 -25.17
C LYS A 178 5.66 30.41 -23.70
N GLN A 179 6.67 30.69 -22.88
CA GLN A 179 6.43 31.15 -21.52
C GLN A 179 5.65 32.45 -21.65
N VAL A 180 4.35 32.40 -21.33
CA VAL A 180 3.55 33.61 -21.21
C VAL A 180 4.07 34.29 -19.95
N GLU A 181 4.61 35.50 -20.09
CA GLU A 181 5.05 36.29 -18.94
C GLU A 181 3.80 36.67 -18.15
N VAL A 182 3.54 35.88 -17.11
CA VAL A 182 2.45 36.15 -16.18
C VAL A 182 2.88 37.36 -15.33
N PRO A 183 2.10 38.47 -15.33
CA PRO A 183 2.39 39.66 -14.53
C PRO A 183 2.56 39.30 -13.06
N ASP A 184 3.52 39.94 -12.38
CA ASP A 184 3.87 39.58 -11.00
C ASP A 184 2.70 39.76 -10.03
N GLY A 185 1.85 40.78 -10.22
CA GLY A 185 0.64 40.96 -9.41
C GLY A 185 -0.37 39.79 -9.53
N LEU A 186 -0.46 39.12 -10.68
CA LEU A 186 -1.31 37.93 -10.81
C LEU A 186 -0.70 36.73 -10.09
N ARG A 187 0.64 36.63 -10.08
CA ARG A 187 1.33 35.56 -9.35
C ARG A 187 1.15 35.71 -7.86
N GLU A 188 1.20 36.93 -7.35
CA GLU A 188 1.02 37.25 -5.94
C GLU A 188 -0.42 36.99 -5.48
N ALA A 189 -1.42 37.45 -6.24
CA ALA A 189 -2.83 37.13 -5.98
C ALA A 189 -3.12 35.62 -6.00
N VAL A 190 -2.53 34.87 -6.95
CA VAL A 190 -2.66 33.40 -7.00
C VAL A 190 -1.98 32.76 -5.78
N LYS A 191 -0.86 33.29 -5.31
CA LYS A 191 -0.14 32.80 -4.12
C LYS A 191 -0.96 33.02 -2.86
N GLU A 192 -1.64 34.16 -2.72
CA GLU A 192 -2.55 34.43 -1.59
C GLU A 192 -3.74 33.47 -1.57
N VAL A 193 -4.38 33.22 -2.72
CA VAL A 193 -5.47 32.25 -2.86
C VAL A 193 -5.01 30.83 -2.52
N LEU A 194 -3.81 30.46 -2.99
CA LEU A 194 -3.23 29.13 -2.70
C LEU A 194 -2.82 28.97 -1.23
N ASN A 195 -2.39 30.04 -0.55
CA ASN A 195 -2.05 30.00 0.88
C ASN A 195 -3.29 29.72 1.75
N GLY A 196 -4.46 30.23 1.35
CA GLY A 196 -5.74 29.92 2.00
C GLY A 196 -6.33 28.55 1.61
N TYR A 197 -5.81 27.90 0.57
CA TYR A 197 -6.34 26.64 0.07
C TYR A 197 -5.95 25.46 0.98
N LYS A 198 -6.85 25.11 1.90
CA LYS A 198 -6.81 23.82 2.59
C LYS A 198 -7.44 22.77 1.67
N ALA A 199 -6.62 21.85 1.17
CA ALA A 199 -7.12 20.75 0.34
C ALA A 199 -8.10 19.91 1.16
N ARG A 200 -9.27 19.59 0.62
CA ARG A 200 -10.25 18.72 1.30
C ARG A 200 -9.70 17.32 1.63
N SER A 201 -8.57 16.94 1.04
CA SER A 201 -7.82 15.71 1.36
C SER A 201 -6.90 15.83 2.58
N SER A 202 -6.50 17.04 3.00
CA SER A 202 -5.68 17.26 4.20
C SER A 202 -6.53 17.24 5.47
N GLU A 203 -7.80 17.63 5.36
CA GLU A 203 -8.84 17.31 6.34
C GLU A 203 -9.14 15.82 6.27
N LYS A 204 -8.31 14.98 6.90
CA LYS A 204 -8.69 13.59 7.16
C LYS A 204 -9.94 13.62 8.03
N LEU A 205 -11.12 13.58 7.41
CA LEU A 205 -12.39 13.53 8.14
C LEU A 205 -12.32 12.37 9.13
N PRO A 206 -12.29 12.66 10.45
CA PRO A 206 -12.24 11.61 11.45
C PRO A 206 -13.49 10.74 11.28
N PHE A 207 -13.29 9.41 11.28
CA PHE A 207 -14.36 8.40 11.23
C PHE A 207 -15.32 8.49 10.02
N TYR A 208 -14.85 8.95 8.85
CA TYR A 208 -15.62 8.92 7.62
C TYR A 208 -15.50 7.58 6.86
N CYS A 209 -16.65 6.99 6.52
CA CYS A 209 -16.72 5.81 5.67
C CYS A 209 -16.98 6.22 4.21
N ARG A 210 -15.98 6.08 3.34
CA ARG A 210 -16.08 6.35 1.90
C ARG A 210 -17.15 5.51 1.18
N VAL A 211 -17.29 4.24 1.57
CA VAL A 211 -18.16 3.28 0.87
C VAL A 211 -19.63 3.59 1.12
N CYS A 212 -19.96 3.96 2.36
CA CYS A 212 -21.32 4.27 2.78
C CYS A 212 -21.61 5.79 2.79
N GLN A 213 -20.59 6.62 2.61
CA GLN A 213 -20.63 8.09 2.68
C GLN A 213 -21.20 8.63 3.99
N VAL A 214 -20.96 7.92 5.10
CA VAL A 214 -21.41 8.31 6.44
C VAL A 214 -20.20 8.82 7.23
N GLN A 215 -20.37 9.96 7.92
CA GLN A 215 -19.44 10.44 8.93
C GLN A 215 -19.97 10.05 10.30
N LEU A 216 -19.09 9.50 11.14
CA LEU A 216 -19.41 9.13 12.52
C LEU A 216 -18.60 10.02 13.46
N THR A 217 -19.09 10.20 14.68
CA THR A 217 -18.42 11.04 15.69
C THR A 217 -17.48 10.21 16.55
N ASN A 218 -17.83 8.95 16.80
CA ASN A 218 -17.12 8.04 17.69
C ASN A 218 -16.34 6.96 16.93
N GLU A 219 -15.17 6.61 17.47
CA GLU A 219 -14.32 5.54 16.93
C GLU A 219 -15.02 4.17 16.99
N ASP A 220 -15.68 3.87 18.12
CA ASP A 220 -16.36 2.59 18.34
C ASP A 220 -17.54 2.40 17.39
N GLU A 221 -18.32 3.44 17.16
CA GLU A 221 -19.42 3.43 16.19
C GLU A 221 -18.90 3.18 14.76
N PHE A 222 -17.74 3.72 14.41
CA PHE A 222 -17.11 3.48 13.11
C PHE A 222 -16.63 2.03 12.95
N PHE A 223 -16.11 1.42 14.01
CA PHE A 223 -15.76 -0.01 13.98
C PHE A 223 -17.01 -0.90 13.92
N GLN A 224 -18.07 -0.56 14.66
CA GLN A 224 -19.34 -1.25 14.57
C GLN A 224 -19.96 -1.13 13.18
N HIS A 225 -19.92 0.08 12.59
CA HIS A 225 -20.35 0.33 11.21
C HIS A 225 -19.62 -0.58 10.21
N LYS A 226 -18.30 -0.72 10.33
CA LYS A 226 -17.52 -1.64 9.46
C LYS A 226 -17.91 -3.11 9.62
N ARG A 227 -18.41 -3.51 10.78
CA ARG A 227 -18.87 -4.89 11.06
C ARG A 227 -20.27 -5.16 10.53
N THR A 228 -21.08 -4.13 10.29
CA THR A 228 -22.44 -4.27 9.74
C THR A 228 -22.44 -5.03 8.42
N GLN A 229 -23.51 -5.80 8.19
CA GLN A 229 -23.67 -6.54 6.94
C GLN A 229 -23.78 -5.60 5.74
N PHE A 230 -24.43 -4.45 5.92
CA PHE A 230 -24.56 -3.43 4.89
C PHE A 230 -23.20 -2.93 4.39
N HIS A 231 -22.27 -2.62 5.31
CA HIS A 231 -20.93 -2.18 4.90
C HIS A 231 -20.19 -3.28 4.12
N LYS A 232 -20.25 -4.53 4.59
CA LYS A 232 -19.58 -5.67 3.93
C LYS A 232 -20.12 -5.91 2.53
N THR A 233 -21.45 -5.85 2.34
CA THR A 233 -22.06 -6.02 1.02
C THR A 233 -21.72 -4.85 0.10
N ALA A 234 -21.77 -3.61 0.60
CA ALA A 234 -21.40 -2.43 -0.17
C ALA A 234 -19.94 -2.47 -0.63
N VAL A 235 -19.00 -2.83 0.26
CA VAL A 235 -17.58 -3.02 -0.09
C VAL A 235 -17.41 -4.09 -1.17
N ALA A 236 -18.09 -5.24 -1.02
CA ALA A 236 -18.00 -6.32 -2.01
C ALA A 236 -18.56 -5.90 -3.37
N MET A 237 -19.63 -5.08 -3.40
CA MET A 237 -20.18 -4.53 -4.65
C MET A 237 -19.23 -3.53 -5.29
N GLU A 238 -18.63 -2.62 -4.51
CA GLU A 238 -17.65 -1.65 -5.02
C GLU A 238 -16.41 -2.36 -5.59
N GLN A 239 -15.89 -3.37 -4.89
CA GLN A 239 -14.74 -4.16 -5.37
C GLN A 239 -15.04 -4.84 -6.71
N LYS A 240 -16.25 -5.40 -6.87
CA LYS A 240 -16.69 -6.00 -8.14
C LYS A 240 -16.83 -4.96 -9.25
N ALA A 241 -17.34 -3.77 -8.94
CA ALA A 241 -17.49 -2.68 -9.90
C ALA A 241 -16.14 -2.08 -10.35
N THR A 242 -15.15 -2.10 -9.48
CA THR A 242 -13.82 -1.52 -9.72
C THR A 242 -12.75 -2.54 -10.14
N TYR A 243 -13.12 -3.80 -10.39
CA TYR A 243 -12.22 -4.83 -10.89
C TYR A 243 -12.36 -5.11 -12.39
N CYS A 244 -11.27 -4.99 -13.14
CA CYS A 244 -11.23 -5.32 -14.56
C CYS A 244 -10.70 -6.74 -14.77
N LYS A 245 -11.56 -7.66 -15.23
CA LYS A 245 -11.21 -9.08 -15.43
C LYS A 245 -10.17 -9.32 -16.53
N LEU A 246 -10.20 -8.52 -17.59
CA LEU A 246 -9.28 -8.65 -18.74
C LEU A 246 -7.86 -8.21 -18.38
N CYS A 247 -7.74 -7.11 -17.63
CA CYS A 247 -6.45 -6.56 -17.22
C CYS A 247 -5.98 -7.09 -15.85
N ARG A 248 -6.85 -7.76 -15.09
CA ARG A 248 -6.63 -8.18 -13.69
C ARG A 248 -6.14 -7.03 -12.80
N LYS A 249 -6.78 -5.87 -12.94
CA LYS A 249 -6.44 -4.65 -12.20
C LYS A 249 -7.63 -4.20 -11.37
N GLN A 250 -7.37 -3.91 -10.09
CA GLN A 250 -8.28 -3.18 -9.21
C GLN A 250 -8.03 -1.69 -9.39
N LEU A 251 -9.08 -0.91 -9.58
CA LEU A 251 -9.01 0.56 -9.67
C LEU A 251 -9.57 1.18 -8.40
N THR A 252 -9.20 2.42 -8.11
CA THR A 252 -9.56 3.05 -6.83
C THR A 252 -10.96 3.64 -6.83
N SER A 253 -11.59 3.83 -8.00
CA SER A 253 -12.91 4.43 -8.15
C SER A 253 -13.66 3.89 -9.37
N PRO A 254 -15.01 3.80 -9.33
CA PRO A 254 -15.83 3.42 -10.49
C PRO A 254 -15.69 4.41 -11.66
N ALA A 255 -15.40 5.69 -11.40
CA ALA A 255 -15.14 6.65 -12.47
C ALA A 255 -13.84 6.30 -13.23
N GLN A 256 -12.77 5.97 -12.50
CA GLN A 256 -11.53 5.47 -13.08
C GLN A 256 -11.72 4.15 -13.84
N MET A 257 -12.65 3.30 -13.40
CA MET A 257 -13.01 2.10 -14.17
C MET A 257 -13.60 2.46 -15.54
N LYS A 258 -14.53 3.40 -15.59
CA LYS A 258 -15.10 3.85 -16.88
C LYS A 258 -14.03 4.41 -17.80
N GLU A 259 -13.09 5.18 -17.27
CA GLU A 259 -11.95 5.70 -18.03
C GLU A 259 -11.01 4.58 -18.49
N HIS A 260 -10.68 3.63 -17.61
CA HIS A 260 -9.87 2.46 -17.93
C HIS A 260 -10.48 1.65 -19.09
N LEU A 261 -11.79 1.43 -19.10
CA LEU A 261 -12.49 0.74 -20.19
C LEU A 261 -12.40 1.50 -21.52
N LYS A 262 -12.35 2.83 -21.48
CA LYS A 262 -12.19 3.69 -22.66
C LYS A 262 -10.72 3.82 -23.11
N SER A 263 -9.76 3.47 -22.25
CA SER A 263 -8.33 3.61 -22.54
C SER A 263 -7.87 2.75 -23.73
N LYS A 264 -6.96 3.31 -24.55
CA LYS A 264 -6.31 2.60 -25.67
C LYS A 264 -5.73 1.23 -25.29
N PRO A 265 -4.96 1.05 -24.20
CA PRO A 265 -4.39 -0.25 -23.85
C PRO A 265 -5.46 -1.30 -23.50
N HIS A 266 -6.56 -0.90 -22.87
CA HIS A 266 -7.66 -1.83 -22.57
C HIS A 266 -8.37 -2.26 -23.85
N ARG A 267 -8.69 -1.31 -24.74
CA ARG A 267 -9.33 -1.58 -26.03
C ARG A 267 -8.50 -2.48 -26.94
N SER A 268 -7.19 -2.27 -27.00
CA SER A 268 -6.28 -3.14 -27.76
C SER A 268 -6.28 -4.59 -27.24
N ARG A 269 -6.28 -4.77 -25.91
CA ARG A 269 -6.40 -6.11 -25.31
C ARG A 269 -7.76 -6.76 -25.59
N LEU A 270 -8.83 -5.98 -25.53
CA LEU A 270 -10.18 -6.43 -25.89
C LEU A 270 -10.23 -6.96 -27.34
N GLN A 271 -9.67 -6.20 -28.28
CA GLN A 271 -9.61 -6.58 -29.69
C GLN A 271 -8.80 -7.87 -29.88
N PHE A 272 -7.61 -7.96 -29.29
CA PHE A 272 -6.78 -9.17 -29.37
C PHE A 272 -7.50 -10.43 -28.84
N VAL A 273 -8.21 -10.31 -27.72
CA VAL A 273 -9.00 -11.42 -27.18
C VAL A 273 -10.16 -11.79 -28.10
N LYS A 274 -10.84 -10.80 -28.70
CA LYS A 274 -11.97 -11.01 -29.62
C LYS A 274 -11.52 -11.70 -30.91
N GLU A 275 -10.42 -11.23 -31.52
CA GLU A 275 -9.82 -11.82 -32.73
C GLU A 275 -9.39 -13.27 -32.48
N LYS A 276 -8.74 -13.53 -31.34
CA LYS A 276 -8.33 -14.89 -30.96
C LYS A 276 -9.54 -15.82 -30.78
N GLN A 277 -10.63 -15.35 -30.20
CA GLN A 277 -11.85 -16.14 -30.06
C GLN A 277 -12.51 -16.42 -31.41
N GLN A 278 -12.56 -15.44 -32.31
CA GLN A 278 -13.11 -15.63 -33.66
C GLN A 278 -12.29 -16.65 -34.46
N GLY A 279 -10.95 -16.54 -34.45
CA GLY A 279 -10.07 -17.50 -35.11
C GLY A 279 -10.15 -18.91 -34.54
N GLN A 280 -10.47 -19.08 -33.25
CA GLN A 280 -10.72 -20.40 -32.66
C GLN A 280 -12.06 -20.98 -33.09
N ARG A 281 -13.11 -20.15 -33.21
CA ARG A 281 -14.44 -20.60 -33.68
C ARG A 281 -14.41 -21.05 -35.13
N THR A 282 -13.73 -20.33 -36.01
CA THR A 282 -13.60 -20.72 -37.43
C THR A 282 -12.81 -22.01 -37.59
N ARG A 283 -11.71 -22.18 -36.84
CA ARG A 283 -10.93 -23.43 -36.84
C ARG A 283 -11.72 -24.62 -36.29
N ALA A 284 -12.54 -24.42 -35.25
CA ALA A 284 -13.40 -25.48 -34.72
C ALA A 284 -14.53 -25.87 -35.68
N ALA A 285 -15.08 -24.91 -36.44
CA ALA A 285 -16.10 -25.17 -37.45
C ALA A 285 -15.54 -25.95 -38.65
N SER A 286 -14.39 -25.54 -39.19
CA SER A 286 -13.75 -26.23 -40.31
C SER A 286 -13.34 -27.68 -39.97
N LYS A 287 -12.99 -27.97 -38.71
CA LYS A 287 -12.63 -29.33 -38.26
C LYS A 287 -13.82 -30.29 -38.17
N LYS A 288 -15.06 -29.78 -38.08
CA LYS A 288 -16.29 -30.60 -38.08
C LYS A 288 -16.78 -30.96 -39.49
N GLN A 289 -16.27 -30.29 -40.52
CA GLN A 289 -16.71 -30.50 -41.90
C GLN A 289 -15.88 -31.59 -42.63
N TRP A 290 -14.82 -32.08 -41.99
CA TRP A 290 -13.96 -33.18 -42.45
C TRP A 290 -13.91 -34.35 -41.45
N SER A 291 -14.91 -34.46 -40.57
CA SER A 291 -15.15 -35.65 -39.73
C SER A 291 -16.53 -36.18 -40.05
#